data_AF-A0AAD0YRQ5-F1
#
_entry.id   AF-A0AAD0YRQ5-F1
#
_cell.length_a   1.000
_cell.length_b   1.000
_cell.length_c   1.000
_cell.angle_alpha   90.00
_cell.angle_beta   90.00
_cell.angle_gamma   90.00
#
_symmetry.space_group_name_H-M   'P 1'
#
loop_
_entity.id
_entity.type
_entity.pdbx_description
1 polymer ?
#
loop_
_entity_poly.entity_id
_entity_poly.type
_entity_poly.pdbx_seq_one_letter_code
_entity_poly.pdbx_strand_id
1 'polypeptide(L)' 'MFMMMITLIILINRVAPEFLGLSVIGLILLKFGLMYLIRKKLNFETIPGYKFHFIMPYFVLTALLTYYAIKLINHDKKQ' A
#
# COMPACT_ATOMS: atom_id res chain seq x y z
N MET A 1 5.83 -4.92 -5.91
CA MET A 1 4.68 -4.04 -5.56
C MET A 1 4.96 -3.10 -4.40
N PHE A 2 5.43 -3.57 -3.24
CA PHE A 2 5.65 -2.68 -2.07
C PHE A 2 6.62 -1.52 -2.35
N MET A 3 7.81 -1.80 -2.89
CA MET A 3 8.80 -0.76 -3.24
C MET A 3 8.25 0.26 -4.24
N MET A 4 7.46 -0.18 -5.22
CA MET A 4 6.80 0.72 -6.18
C MET A 4 5.86 1.72 -5.49
N MET A 5 5.11 1.29 -4.47
CA MET A 5 4.23 2.20 -3.72
C MET A 5 5.04 3.21 -2.90
N ILE A 6 6.16 2.80 -2.31
CA ILE A 6 7.09 3.71 -1.63
C ILE A 6 7.59 4.78 -2.62
N THR A 7 8.04 4.37 -3.80
CA THR A 7 8.52 5.29 -4.85
C THR A 7 7.43 6.27 -5.26
N LEU A 8 6.20 5.81 -5.48
CA LEU A 8 5.07 6.68 -5.83
C LEU A 8 4.76 7.68 -4.72
N ILE A 9 4.74 7.25 -3.46
CA ILE A 9 4.50 8.13 -2.31
C ILE A 9 5.57 9.22 -2.22
N ILE A 10 6.84 8.87 -2.43
CA ILE A 10 7.95 9.85 -2.43
C ILE A 10 7.79 10.84 -3.59
N LEU A 11 7.42 10.36 -4.77
CA LEU A 11 7.19 11.21 -5.94
C LEU A 11 6.04 12.20 -5.67
N ILE A 12 4.92 11.71 -5.14
CA ILE A 12 3.75 12.53 -4.81
C ILE A 12 4.10 13.57 -3.76
N ASN A 13 4.85 13.20 -2.71
CA ASN A 13 5.29 14.15 -1.68
C ASN A 13 6.10 15.30 -2.28
N ARG A 14 6.86 15.02 -3.34
CA ARG A 14 7.71 16.02 -3.98
C ARG A 14 6.95 16.94 -4.93
N VAL A 15 5.90 16.43 -5.58
CA VAL A 15 5.17 17.16 -6.63
C VAL A 15 3.91 17.84 -6.10
N ALA A 16 3.21 17.18 -5.17
CA ALA A 16 1.88 17.57 -4.69
C ALA A 16 1.66 17.06 -3.25
N PRO A 17 2.47 17.53 -2.27
CA PRO A 17 2.44 17.05 -0.89
C PRO A 17 1.07 17.16 -0.22
N GLU A 18 0.28 18.16 -0.58
CA GLU A 18 -1.08 18.39 -0.06
C GLU A 18 -2.05 17.24 -0.38
N PHE A 19 -1.81 16.49 -1.45
CA PHE A 19 -2.65 15.35 -1.85
C PHE A 19 -2.13 14.00 -1.30
N LEU A 20 -1.02 13.98 -0.57
CA LEU A 20 -0.35 12.73 -0.21
C LEU A 20 -1.24 11.76 0.58
N GLY A 21 -2.01 12.27 1.55
CA GLY A 21 -2.94 11.45 2.32
C GLY A 21 -3.99 10.76 1.45
N LEU A 22 -4.59 11.51 0.52
CA LEU A 22 -5.59 10.99 -0.42
C LEU A 22 -4.97 9.99 -1.39
N SER A 23 -3.78 10.28 -1.91
CA SER A 23 -3.08 9.36 -2.80
C SER A 23 -2.71 8.04 -2.11
N VAL A 24 -2.29 8.07 -0.83
CA VAL A 24 -1.98 6.86 -0.07
C VAL A 24 -3.22 5.99 0.09
N ILE A 25 -4.37 6.58 0.42
CA ILE A 25 -5.65 5.85 0.52
C ILE A 25 -6.01 5.23 -0.84
N GLY A 26 -5.92 6.00 -1.92
CA GLY A 26 -6.18 5.51 -3.28
C GLY A 26 -5.24 4.37 -3.70
N LEU A 27 -3.95 4.47 -3.41
CA LEU A 27 -2.96 3.44 -3.68
C LEU A 27 -3.24 2.15 -2.90
N ILE A 28 -3.65 2.25 -1.63
CA ILE A 28 -4.04 1.10 -0.81
C ILE A 28 -5.28 0.42 -1.42
N LEU A 29 -6.30 1.18 -1.78
CA LEU A 29 -7.52 0.65 -2.41
C LEU A 29 -7.22 -0.05 -3.73
N LEU A 30 -6.42 0.57 -4.61
CA LEU A 30 -5.99 -0.02 -5.87
C LEU A 30 -5.27 -1.36 -5.65
N LYS A 31 -4.38 -1.41 -4.65
CA LYS A 31 -3.65 -2.63 -4.28
C LYS A 31 -4.60 -3.74 -3.84
N PHE A 32 -5.60 -3.43 -3.01
CA PHE A 32 -6.62 -4.41 -2.59
C PHE A 32 -7.46 -4.90 -3.76
N GLY A 33 -7.87 -4.01 -4.67
CA GLY A 33 -8.59 -4.37 -5.88
C GLY A 33 -7.78 -5.34 -6.76
N LEU A 34 -6.51 -5.03 -7.01
CA LEU A 34 -5.61 -5.91 -7.76
C LEU A 34 -5.42 -7.26 -7.06
N MET A 35 -5.26 -7.28 -5.73
CA MET A 35 -5.12 -8.53 -4.99
C MET A 35 -6.38 -9.40 -5.08
N TYR A 36 -7.57 -8.81 -5.05
CA TYR A 36 -8.82 -9.53 -5.27
C TYR A 36 -8.88 -10.16 -6.66
N LEU A 37 -8.51 -9.41 -7.71
CA LEU A 37 -8.46 -9.93 -9.08
C LEU A 37 -7.43 -11.05 -9.24
N ILE A 38 -6.23 -10.89 -8.67
CA ILE A 38 -5.17 -11.91 -8.70
C ILE A 38 -5.63 -13.18 -7.98
N ARG A 39 -6.25 -13.05 -6.80
CA ARG A 39 -6.80 -14.18 -6.05
C ARG A 39 -7.82 -14.96 -6.87
N LYS A 40 -8.74 -14.24 -7.53
CA LYS A 40 -9.77 -14.84 -8.38
C LYS A 40 -9.16 -15.53 -9.61
N LYS A 41 -8.12 -14.95 -10.20
CA LYS A 41 -7.47 -15.51 -11.40
C LYS A 41 -6.60 -16.73 -11.09
N LEU A 42 -5.90 -16.74 -9.95
CA LEU A 42 -4.95 -17.80 -9.58
C LEU A 42 -5.56 -18.89 -8.71
N ASN A 43 -6.86 -18.83 -8.40
CA ASN A 43 -7.58 -19.81 -7.57
C ASN A 43 -6.82 -20.17 -6.28
N PHE A 44 -6.32 -19.16 -5.56
CA PHE A 44 -5.50 -19.36 -4.36
C PHE A 44 -6.18 -20.16 -3.23
N GLU A 45 -7.49 -20.36 -3.29
CA GLU A 45 -8.25 -21.20 -2.37
C GLU A 45 -7.83 -22.68 -2.44
N THR A 46 -7.20 -23.09 -3.53
CA THR A 46 -6.64 -24.43 -3.72
C THR A 46 -5.33 -24.66 -2.98
N ILE A 47 -4.65 -23.59 -2.54
CA ILE A 47 -3.36 -23.68 -1.84
C ILE A 47 -3.59 -23.78 -0.33
N PRO A 48 -3.15 -24.86 0.34
CA PRO A 48 -3.28 -24.98 1.78
C PRO A 48 -2.51 -23.86 2.49
N GLY A 49 -3.14 -23.23 3.48
CA GLY A 49 -2.52 -22.13 4.24
C GLY A 49 -2.33 -20.83 3.47
N TYR A 50 -2.97 -20.63 2.30
CA TYR A 50 -2.81 -19.40 1.48
C TYR A 50 -3.06 -18.10 2.28
N LYS A 51 -4.00 -18.13 3.23
CA LYS A 51 -4.30 -16.97 4.08
C LYS A 51 -3.05 -16.47 4.81
N PHE A 52 -2.25 -17.36 5.40
CA PHE A 52 -1.05 -16.96 6.14
C PHE A 52 0.07 -16.48 5.22
N HIS A 53 0.25 -17.11 4.06
CA HIS A 53 1.29 -16.72 3.10
C HIS A 53 1.00 -15.38 2.40
N PHE A 54 -0.26 -15.03 2.20
CA PHE A 54 -0.62 -13.84 1.41
C PHE A 54 -1.22 -12.71 2.24
N ILE A 55 -2.07 -13.00 3.24
CA ILE A 55 -2.77 -11.95 4.00
C ILE A 55 -1.85 -11.32 5.04
N MET A 56 -1.14 -12.14 5.82
CA MET A 56 -0.33 -11.66 6.94
C MET A 56 0.82 -10.74 6.48
N PRO A 57 1.68 -11.13 5.52
CA PRO A 57 2.75 -10.26 5.04
C PRO A 57 2.20 -8.99 4.38
N TYR A 58 1.04 -9.11 3.72
CA TYR A 58 0.42 -7.97 3.07
C TYR A 58 -0.09 -6.93 4.06
N PHE A 59 -0.68 -7.34 5.18
CA PHE A 59 -1.09 -6.42 6.25
C PHE A 59 0.12 -5.73 6.88
N VAL A 60 1.20 -6.47 7.18
CA VAL A 60 2.43 -5.89 7.75
C VAL A 60 3.00 -4.82 6.82
N LEU A 61 3.17 -5.15 5.53
CA LEU A 61 3.67 -4.19 4.55
C LEU A 61 2.74 -2.99 4.37
N THR A 62 1.42 -3.19 4.44
CA THR A 62 0.46 -2.08 4.33
C THR A 62 0.53 -1.18 5.56
N ALA A 63 0.67 -1.73 6.76
CA ALA A 63 0.85 -0.95 7.99
C ALA A 63 2.16 -0.14 7.96
N LEU A 64 3.27 -0.74 7.51
CA LEU A 64 4.54 -0.03 7.34
C LEU A 64 4.43 1.11 6.32
N LEU A 65 3.72 0.89 5.21
CA LEU A 65 3.48 1.92 4.20
C LEU A 65 2.68 3.09 4.78
N THR A 66 1.60 2.79 5.50
CA THR A 66 0.75 3.79 6.15
C THR A 66 1.53 4.57 7.20
N TYR A 67 2.34 3.89 8.03
CA TYR A 67 3.21 4.54 9.00
C TYR A 67 4.20 5.50 8.33
N TYR A 68 4.86 5.04 7.26
CA TYR A 68 5.78 5.87 6.48
C TYR A 68 5.09 7.10 5.90
N ALA A 69 3.91 6.93 5.29
CA ALA A 69 3.12 8.02 4.76
C ALA A 69 2.74 9.05 5.84
N ILE A 70 2.25 8.61 6.99
CA ILE A 70 1.91 9.50 8.12
C ILE A 70 3.13 10.28 8.58
N LYS A 71 4.29 9.61 8.70
CA LYS A 71 5.55 10.27 9.07
C LYS A 71 5.91 11.37 8.07
N LEU A 72 5.72 11.11 6.77
CA LEU A 72 6.03 12.06 5.70
C LEU A 72 5.08 13.28 5.73
N ILE A 73 3.77 13.06 5.86
CA ILE A 73 2.76 14.12 6.01
C ILE A 73 3.09 15.02 7.22
N ASN A 74 3.46 14.42 8.35
CA ASN A 74 3.78 15.16 9.57
C ASN A 74 5.11 15.90 9.50
N HIS A 75 6.05 15.43 8.66
CA HIS A 75 7.30 16.14 8.42
C HIS A 75 7.06 17.40 7.58
N ASP A 76 6.23 17.29 6.54
CA ASP A 76 5.88 18.39 5.65
C ASP A 76 5.16 19.53 6.42
N LYS A 77 4.23 19.18 7.32
CA LYS A 77 3.52 20.15 8.18
C LYS A 77 4.39 20.87 9.22
N LYS A 78 5.62 20.42 9.47
CA LYS A 78 6.55 21.03 10.43
C LYS A 78 7.55 21.99 9.77
N GLN A 79 7.62 22.02 8.44
CA GLN A 79 8.37 23.02 7.68
C GLN A 79 7.49 24.24 7.41
#